data_AF-A0A091BEM6-F1
#
_entry.id   AF-A0A091BEM6-F1
#
_cell.length_a   1.000
_cell.length_b   1.000
_cell.length_c   1.000
_cell.angle_alpha   90.00
_cell.angle_beta   90.00
_cell.angle_gamma   90.00
#
_symmetry.space_group_name_H-M   'P 1'
#
loop_
_entity.id
_entity.type
_entity.pdbx_description
1 polymer ?
#
loop_
_entity_poly.entity_id
_entity_poly.type
_entity_poly.pdbx_seq_one_letter_code
_entity_poly.pdbx_strand_id
1 'polypeptide(L)'
;MTWSGEQQRLLAAMGYVLYRRTGGATADAAAGFVDPPEHDRLWQALRRAACGRDPRPLGLPPLAQLRTDPAAKRALWPRLRALRRS
;
A
#
# COMPACT_ATOMS: atom_id res chain seq x y z
N MET A 1 7.47 20.97 10.07
CA MET A 1 6.94 22.30 9.71
C MET A 1 5.51 22.13 9.20
N THR A 2 4.52 22.22 10.10
CA THR A 2 3.10 22.07 9.75
C THR A 2 2.54 23.47 9.47
N TRP A 3 1.86 23.67 8.34
CA TRP A 3 1.27 24.96 7.98
C TRP A 3 0.10 25.30 8.90
N SER A 4 -0.03 26.57 9.31
CA SER A 4 -1.16 27.04 10.12
C SER A 4 -2.43 27.19 9.27
N GLY A 5 -3.61 27.10 9.90
CA GLY A 5 -4.89 27.16 9.20
C GLY A 5 -5.20 28.51 8.54
N GLU A 6 -4.57 29.59 8.99
CA GLU A 6 -4.73 30.93 8.42
C GLU A 6 -3.89 31.09 7.14
N GLN A 7 -2.66 30.57 7.15
CA GLN A 7 -1.81 30.49 5.95
C GLN A 7 -2.47 29.64 4.85
N GLN A 8 -3.17 28.57 5.24
CA GLN A 8 -3.91 27.72 4.32
C GLN A 8 -5.07 28.46 3.63
N ARG A 9 -5.78 29.31 4.38
CA ARG A 9 -6.88 30.15 3.85
C ARG A 9 -6.38 31.20 2.88
N LEU A 10 -5.26 31.86 3.18
CA LEU A 10 -4.69 32.90 2.31
C LEU A 10 -4.23 32.32 0.97
N LEU A 11 -3.58 31.16 0.98
CA LEU A 11 -3.22 30.45 -0.24
C LEU A 11 -4.43 30.02 -1.07
N ALA A 12 -5.48 29.52 -0.42
CA ALA A 12 -6.72 29.15 -1.11
C ALA A 12 -7.40 30.37 -1.75
N ALA A 13 -7.40 31.52 -1.07
CA ALA A 13 -7.93 32.78 -1.61
C ALA A 13 -7.13 33.28 -2.83
N MET A 14 -5.83 32.98 -2.89
CA MET A 14 -5.00 33.24 -4.07
C MET A 14 -5.12 32.18 -5.17
N GLY A 15 -6.00 31.18 -5.00
CA GLY A 15 -6.26 30.14 -6.00
C GLY A 15 -5.30 28.95 -5.97
N TYR A 16 -4.45 28.83 -4.94
CA TYR A 16 -3.52 27.70 -4.81
C TYR A 16 -4.19 26.50 -4.14
N VAL A 17 -3.96 25.31 -4.70
CA VAL A 17 -4.42 24.02 -4.16
C VAL A 17 -3.26 23.31 -3.47
N LEU A 18 -3.42 23.03 -2.17
CA LEU A 18 -2.40 22.33 -1.38
C LEU A 18 -2.60 20.83 -1.41
N TYR A 19 -1.62 20.11 -1.97
CA TYR A 19 -1.60 18.65 -1.96
C TYR A 19 -0.93 18.11 -0.70
N ARG A 20 -1.66 17.30 0.07
CA ARG A 20 -1.08 16.55 1.18
C ARG A 20 -0.36 15.31 0.63
N ARG A 21 0.92 15.15 0.97
CA ARG A 21 1.66 13.91 0.72
C ARG A 21 1.10 12.80 1.60
N THR A 22 0.43 11.83 1.00
CA THR A 22 0.01 10.58 1.63
C THR A 22 1.11 9.53 1.44
N GLY A 23 2.12 9.50 2.30
CA GLY A 23 3.12 8.43 2.21
C GLY A 23 4.18 8.42 3.31
N GLY A 24 4.49 7.21 3.79
CA GLY A 24 5.75 6.90 4.48
C GLY A 24 5.65 6.64 5.99
N ALA A 25 5.01 5.53 6.38
CA ALA A 25 5.34 4.89 7.66
C ALA A 25 6.26 3.70 7.35
N THR A 26 7.56 3.96 7.32
CA THR A 26 8.59 2.95 7.52
C THR A 26 8.64 2.67 9.01
N ALA A 27 8.22 1.48 9.42
CA ALA A 27 8.50 0.95 10.75
C ALA A 27 9.02 -0.47 10.58
N ASP A 28 10.25 -0.65 11.04
CA ASP A 28 11.07 -1.84 11.00
C ASP A 28 10.53 -3.00 11.85
N ALA A 29 11.00 -4.18 11.45
CA ALA A 29 11.25 -5.39 12.25
C ALA A 29 10.08 -6.01 13.08
N ALA A 30 9.52 -7.08 12.53
CA ALA A 30 9.29 -8.33 13.29
C ALA A 30 9.22 -9.53 12.33
N ALA A 31 10.22 -10.40 12.43
CA ALA A 31 10.22 -11.71 11.79
C ALA A 31 9.25 -12.64 12.52
N GLY A 32 8.41 -13.31 11.76
CA GLY A 32 7.46 -14.30 12.28
C GLY A 32 6.26 -14.34 11.36
N PHE A 33 5.84 -15.53 10.97
CA PHE A 33 4.62 -15.78 10.21
C PHE A 33 3.41 -15.47 11.12
N VAL A 34 3.23 -14.21 11.46
CA VAL A 34 2.06 -13.66 12.12
C VAL A 34 1.15 -13.20 10.99
N ASP A 35 -0.14 -13.52 11.08
CA ASP A 35 -1.16 -12.93 10.22
C ASP A 35 -0.81 -11.46 9.99
N PRO A 36 -0.70 -10.99 8.72
CA PRO A 36 -0.36 -9.61 8.49
C PRO A 36 -1.35 -8.79 9.30
N PRO A 37 -0.86 -7.90 10.21
CA PRO A 37 -1.78 -7.08 10.97
C PRO A 37 -2.69 -6.44 9.95
N GLU A 38 -4.00 -6.40 10.19
CA GLU A 38 -5.00 -5.95 9.20
C GLU A 38 -4.67 -4.54 8.62
N HIS A 39 -3.75 -3.83 9.28
CA HIS A 39 -3.13 -2.56 8.96
C HIS A 39 -1.90 -2.60 8.02
N ASP A 40 -1.40 -3.75 7.56
CA ASP A 40 -0.29 -3.78 6.60
C ASP A 40 -0.75 -3.26 5.24
N ARG A 41 -0.25 -2.09 4.86
CA ARG A 41 -0.58 -1.43 3.59
C ARG A 41 -0.26 -2.30 2.38
N LEU A 42 0.76 -3.15 2.46
CA LEU A 42 1.09 -4.07 1.37
C LEU A 42 0.01 -5.15 1.22
N TRP A 43 -0.47 -5.69 2.35
CA TRP A 43 -1.57 -6.65 2.35
C TRP A 43 -2.87 -6.04 1.81
N GLN A 44 -3.18 -4.82 2.23
CA GLN A 44 -4.35 -4.07 1.71
C GLN A 44 -4.23 -3.81 0.21
N ALA A 45 -3.04 -3.46 -0.29
CA ALA A 45 -2.79 -3.28 -1.72
C ALA A 45 -2.97 -4.58 -2.50
N LEU A 46 -2.51 -5.72 -1.97
CA LEU A 46 -2.72 -7.04 -2.56
C LEU A 46 -4.20 -7.42 -2.60
N ARG A 47 -4.95 -7.23 -1.51
CA ARG A 47 -6.40 -7.46 -1.46
C ARG A 47 -7.16 -6.58 -2.45
N ARG A 48 -6.78 -5.30 -2.57
CA ARG A 48 -7.36 -4.39 -3.58
C ARG A 48 -7.04 -4.85 -5.00
N ALA A 49 -5.82 -5.32 -5.25
CA ALA A 49 -5.43 -5.86 -6.56
C ALA A 49 -6.17 -7.16 -6.90
N ALA A 50 -6.51 -7.97 -5.89
CA ALA A 50 -7.34 -9.17 -6.00
C ALA A 50 -8.86 -8.89 -6.03
N CYS A 51 -9.28 -7.61 -6.14
CA CYS A 51 -10.69 -7.21 -6.15
C CYS A 51 -11.49 -7.70 -4.93
N GLY A 52 -10.87 -7.68 -3.75
CA GLY A 52 -11.54 -8.09 -2.50
C GLY A 52 -11.55 -9.60 -2.25
N ARG A 53 -11.11 -10.42 -3.21
CA ARG A 53 -10.83 -11.84 -2.97
C ARG A 53 -9.59 -12.02 -2.11
N ASP A 54 -9.56 -13.10 -1.36
CA ASP A 54 -8.40 -13.48 -0.57
C ASP A 54 -7.26 -13.92 -1.51
N PRO A 55 -6.08 -13.25 -1.47
CA PRO A 55 -4.95 -13.63 -2.31
C PRO A 55 -4.08 -14.75 -1.68
N ARG A 56 -4.34 -15.20 -0.44
CA ARG A 56 -3.66 -16.36 0.21
C ARG A 56 -3.58 -17.62 -0.67
N PRO A 57 -4.66 -18.09 -1.33
CA PRO A 57 -4.62 -19.29 -2.16
C PRO A 57 -3.72 -19.18 -3.40
N LEU A 58 -3.17 -18.00 -3.73
CA LEU A 58 -2.23 -17.82 -4.85
C LEU A 58 -0.81 -18.30 -4.54
N GLY A 59 -0.54 -18.81 -3.33
CA GLY A 59 0.79 -19.23 -2.89
C GLY A 59 1.72 -18.03 -2.75
N LEU A 60 1.32 -17.06 -1.93
CA LEU A 60 2.09 -15.84 -1.73
C LEU A 60 3.40 -16.11 -0.97
N PRO A 61 4.55 -15.57 -1.43
CA PRO A 61 5.76 -15.55 -0.62
C PRO A 61 5.53 -14.71 0.65
N PRO A 62 6.37 -14.87 1.69
CA PRO A 62 6.35 -14.01 2.87
C PRO A 62 6.37 -12.53 2.48
N LEU A 63 5.54 -11.71 3.13
CA LEU A 63 5.42 -10.29 2.79
C LEU A 63 6.75 -9.53 2.91
N ALA A 64 7.63 -9.96 3.84
CA ALA A 64 8.98 -9.42 3.97
C ALA A 64 9.82 -9.65 2.70
N GLN A 65 9.80 -10.87 2.16
CA GLN A 65 10.46 -11.20 0.89
C GLN A 65 9.81 -10.44 -0.27
N LEU A 66 8.49 -10.32 -0.26
CA LEU A 66 7.78 -9.55 -1.26
C LEU A 66 8.12 -8.07 -1.21
N ARG A 67 8.62 -7.51 -0.10
CA ARG A 67 9.04 -6.10 -0.02
C ARG A 67 10.40 -5.89 -0.68
N THR A 68 11.34 -6.80 -0.45
CA THR A 68 12.74 -6.71 -0.89
C THR A 68 12.95 -7.22 -2.31
N ASP A 69 12.17 -8.21 -2.77
CA ASP A 69 12.35 -8.84 -4.07
C ASP A 69 11.38 -8.27 -5.14
N PRO A 70 11.88 -7.48 -6.12
CA PRO A 70 11.06 -7.01 -7.23
C PRO A 70 10.64 -8.12 -8.20
N ALA A 71 11.41 -9.21 -8.33
CA ALA A 71 11.07 -10.33 -9.22
C ALA A 71 9.85 -11.09 -8.68
N ALA A 72 9.82 -11.38 -7.37
CA ALA A 72 8.65 -11.97 -6.70
C ALA A 72 7.38 -11.13 -6.91
N LYS A 73 7.47 -9.79 -6.84
CA LYS A 73 6.33 -8.92 -7.18
C LYS A 73 5.90 -9.12 -8.62
N ARG A 74 6.81 -9.05 -9.59
CA ARG A 74 6.48 -9.16 -11.03
C ARG A 74 5.83 -10.50 -11.38
N ALA A 75 6.28 -11.60 -10.76
CA ALA A 75 5.68 -12.92 -10.94
C ALA A 75 4.24 -13.00 -10.39
N LEU A 76 3.92 -12.25 -9.35
CA LEU A 76 2.61 -12.24 -8.72
C LEU A 76 1.55 -11.45 -9.50
N TRP A 77 1.93 -10.37 -10.18
CA TRP A 77 1.00 -9.46 -10.85
C TRP A 77 0.11 -10.11 -11.94
N PRO A 78 0.61 -11.01 -12.80
CA PRO A 78 -0.24 -11.73 -13.76
C PRO A 78 -1.34 -12.54 -13.10
N ARG A 79 -1.04 -13.21 -11.98
CA ARG A 79 -2.02 -14.00 -11.20
C ARG A 79 -3.11 -13.13 -10.60
N LEU A 80 -2.73 -12.00 -10.00
CA LEU A 80 -3.70 -11.01 -9.48
C LEU A 80 -4.56 -10.41 -10.60
N ARG A 81 -3.99 -10.13 -11.78
CA ARG A 81 -4.75 -9.66 -12.95
C ARG A 81 -5.68 -10.71 -13.55
N ALA A 82 -5.34 -12.00 -13.44
CA ALA A 82 -6.21 -13.08 -13.85
C ALA A 82 -7.46 -13.11 -12.95
N LEU A 83 -7.29 -13.03 -11.63
CA LEU A 83 -8.41 -12.97 -10.67
C LEU A 83 -9.36 -11.79 -10.89
N ARG A 84 -8.87 -10.69 -11.47
CA ARG A 84 -9.70 -9.53 -11.80
C ARG A 84 -10.52 -9.70 -13.08
N ARG A 85 -10.10 -10.59 -13.97
CA ARG A 85 -10.76 -10.82 -15.27
C ARG A 85 -11.77 -11.97 -15.24
N SER A 86 -11.85 -12.69 -14.13
CA SER A 86 -12.80 -13.78 -13.86
C SER A 86 -13.89 -13.33 -12.90
#